data_AF-A0AAD0L8F0-F1
#
_entry.id   AF-A0AAD0L8F0-F1
#
_cell.length_a   1.000
_cell.length_b   1.000
_cell.length_c   1.000
_cell.angle_alpha   90.00
_cell.angle_beta   90.00
_cell.angle_gamma   90.00
#
_symmetry.space_group_name_H-M   'P 1'
#
loop_
_entity.id
_entity.type
_entity.pdbx_description
1 polymer ?
#
loop_
_entity_poly.entity_id
_entity_poly.type
_entity_poly.pdbx_seq_one_letter_code
_entity_poly.pdbx_strand_id
1 'polypeptide(L)' 'MTKKAECEMAIRQLAHTWAGTKEHPPGWHPSFGEFKDWLRAQGYGHYLEFKSVMPAHDVAEQWFDQELKQTWRN' A
#
# COMPACT_ATOMS: atom_id res chain seq x y z
N MET A 1 -12.37 12.39 10.82
CA MET A 1 -11.09 12.67 10.13
C MET A 1 -10.22 11.44 10.29
N THR A 2 -10.02 10.68 9.22
CA THR A 2 -9.09 9.55 9.21
C THR A 2 -7.68 10.10 9.37
N LYS A 3 -7.02 9.74 10.47
CA LYS A 3 -5.67 10.22 10.77
C LYS A 3 -4.68 9.52 9.85
N LYS A 4 -3.73 10.27 9.30
CA LYS A 4 -2.62 9.74 8.48
C LYS A 4 -1.96 8.51 9.13
N ALA A 5 -1.76 8.53 10.45
CA ALA A 5 -1.16 7.42 11.20
C ALA A 5 -2.00 6.13 11.17
N GLU A 6 -3.34 6.22 11.19
CA GLU A 6 -4.20 5.04 11.08
C GLU A 6 -4.20 4.49 9.66
N CYS A 7 -4.24 5.38 8.66
CA CYS A 7 -4.07 4.98 7.26
C CYS A 7 -2.70 4.33 7.04
N GLU A 8 -1.63 4.84 7.64
CA GLU A 8 -0.28 4.26 7.55
C GLU A 8 -0.25 2.83 8.08
N MET A 9 -0.72 2.62 9.31
CA MET A 9 -0.74 1.28 9.91
C MET A 9 -1.62 0.32 9.10
N ALA A 10 -2.77 0.78 8.62
CA ALA A 10 -3.66 -0.03 7.79
C ALA A 10 -3.00 -0.42 6.47
N ILE A 11 -2.41 0.54 5.73
CA ILE A 11 -1.74 0.27 4.45
C ILE A 11 -0.57 -0.70 4.63
N ARG A 12 0.24 -0.53 5.69
CA ARG A 12 1.34 -1.43 6.03
C ARG A 12 0.89 -2.85 6.32
N GLN A 13 -0.12 -3.01 7.18
CA GLN A 13 -0.70 -4.32 7.47
C GLN A 13 -1.30 -4.96 6.21
N LEU A 14 -2.07 -4.20 5.43
CA LEU A 14 -2.69 -4.67 4.19
C LEU A 14 -1.65 -5.05 3.14
N ALA A 15 -0.54 -4.31 3.03
CA ALA A 15 0.56 -4.63 2.12
C ALA A 15 1.20 -5.99 2.48
N HIS A 16 1.43 -6.23 3.77
CA HIS A 16 1.95 -7.50 4.25
C HIS A 16 0.96 -8.64 4.06
N THR A 17 -0.33 -8.42 4.32
CA THR A 17 -1.40 -9.40 4.05
C THR A 17 -1.50 -9.72 2.57
N TRP A 18 -1.53 -8.71 1.70
CA TRP A 18 -1.57 -8.88 0.25
C TRP A 18 -0.35 -9.64 -0.25
N ALA A 19 0.85 -9.27 0.21
CA ALA A 19 2.06 -10.02 -0.08
C ALA A 19 1.90 -11.48 0.37
N GLY A 20 1.42 -11.75 1.57
CA GLY A 20 1.17 -13.11 2.04
C GLY A 20 0.16 -13.92 1.20
N THR A 21 -0.73 -13.25 0.45
CA THR A 21 -1.67 -13.91 -0.47
C THR A 21 -1.10 -14.19 -1.86
N LYS A 22 0.02 -13.57 -2.22
CA LYS A 22 0.68 -13.75 -3.51
C LYS A 22 1.81 -14.77 -3.33
N GLU A 23 1.98 -15.66 -4.30
CA GLU A 23 3.22 -16.44 -4.39
C GLU A 23 4.36 -15.47 -4.73
N HIS A 24 5.52 -15.65 -4.09
CA HIS A 24 6.71 -14.82 -4.31
C HIS A 24 7.73 -15.59 -5.14
N PRO A 25 7.51 -15.74 -6.47
CA PRO A 25 8.55 -16.29 -7.32
C PRO A 25 9.81 -15.42 -7.26
N PRO A 26 11.01 -16.01 -7.43
CA PRO A 26 12.24 -15.24 -7.53
C PRO A 26 12.14 -14.25 -8.72
N GLY A 27 12.17 -12.94 -8.41
CA GLY A 27 11.93 -11.86 -9.37
C GLY A 27 10.52 -11.26 -9.33
N TRP A 28 9.70 -11.62 -8.33
CA TRP A 28 8.42 -10.97 -8.11
C TRP A 28 8.63 -9.50 -7.72
N HIS A 29 8.01 -8.63 -8.51
CA HIS A 29 8.07 -7.20 -8.33
C HIS A 29 6.71 -6.70 -7.87
N PRO A 30 6.52 -6.48 -6.55
CA PRO A 30 5.25 -5.99 -6.05
C PRO A 30 4.97 -4.61 -6.66
N SER A 31 3.89 -4.53 -7.45
CA SER A 31 3.48 -3.30 -8.11
C SER A 31 2.39 -2.62 -7.28
N PHE A 32 2.60 -1.35 -6.93
CA PHE A 32 1.63 -0.57 -6.17
C PHE A 32 0.25 -0.50 -6.88
N GLY A 33 0.24 -0.54 -8.22
CA GLY A 33 -0.99 -0.65 -9.01
C GLY A 33 -1.81 -1.91 -8.71
N GLU A 34 -1.17 -3.09 -8.61
CA GLU A 34 -1.86 -4.34 -8.26
C GLU A 34 -2.34 -4.31 -6.82
N PHE A 35 -1.52 -3.78 -5.91
CA PHE A 35 -1.90 -3.61 -4.52
C PHE A 35 -3.14 -2.71 -4.39
N LYS A 36 -3.18 -1.58 -5.11
CA LYS A 36 -4.33 -0.67 -5.12
C LYS A 36 -5.59 -1.33 -5.66
N ASP A 37 -5.48 -2.09 -6.74
CA ASP A 37 -6.60 -2.83 -7.30
C ASP A 37 -7.17 -3.83 -6.28
N TRP A 38 -6.28 -4.60 -5.63
CA TRP A 38 -6.65 -5.48 -4.54
C TRP A 38 -7.28 -4.73 -3.36
N LEU A 39 -6.72 -3.58 -2.98
CA LEU A 39 -7.24 -2.75 -1.89
C LEU A 39 -8.66 -2.23 -2.19
N ARG A 40 -8.93 -1.83 -3.43
CA ARG A 40 -10.27 -1.47 -3.89
C ARG A 40 -11.21 -2.68 -3.91
N ALA A 41 -10.75 -3.83 -4.39
CA ALA A 41 -11.53 -5.07 -4.40
C ALA A 41 -11.92 -5.53 -2.99
N GLN A 42 -11.07 -5.29 -1.99
CA GLN A 42 -11.34 -5.57 -0.58
C GLN A 42 -12.23 -4.51 0.10
N GLY A 43 -12.62 -3.43 -0.59
CA GLY A 43 -13.41 -2.33 -0.01
C GLY A 43 -12.59 -1.32 0.82
N TYR A 44 -11.27 -1.44 0.81
CA TYR A 44 -10.35 -0.57 1.54
C TYR A 44 -9.96 0.71 0.77
N GLY A 45 -10.56 0.97 -0.40
CA GLY A 45 -10.24 2.13 -1.24
C GLY A 45 -10.32 3.48 -0.52
N HIS A 46 -11.14 3.59 0.52
CA HIS A 46 -11.25 4.77 1.38
C HIS A 46 -9.95 5.13 2.12
N TYR A 47 -9.06 4.17 2.37
CA TYR A 47 -7.72 4.41 2.92
C TYR A 47 -6.77 5.10 1.92
N LEU A 48 -7.16 5.23 0.65
CA LEU A 48 -6.44 6.00 -0.37
C LEU A 48 -7.12 7.35 -0.67
N GLU A 49 -8.19 7.69 0.04
CA GLU A 49 -8.97 8.92 -0.13
C GLU A 49 -8.87 9.85 1.09
N PHE A 50 -7.89 9.62 1.97
CA PHE A 50 -7.70 10.45 3.17
C PHE A 50 -7.23 11.87 2.81
N LYS A 51 -7.73 12.86 3.55
CA LYS A 51 -7.28 14.24 3.44
C LYS A 51 -5.83 14.34 3.92
N SER A 52 -4.91 14.56 3.00
CA SER A 52 -3.49 14.81 3.26
C SER A 52 -2.99 15.98 2.42
N VAL A 53 -1.93 16.65 2.87
CA VAL A 53 -1.29 17.77 2.15
C VAL A 53 -0.67 17.30 0.83
N MET A 54 -0.22 16.04 0.79
CA MET A 54 0.22 15.34 -0.41
C MET A 54 -0.86 14.36 -0.88
N PRO A 55 -0.92 14.04 -2.18
CA PRO A 55 -1.84 13.03 -2.70
C PRO A 55 -1.72 11.74 -1.89
N ALA A 56 -2.85 11.26 -1.38
CA ALA A 56 -2.95 10.04 -0.57
C ALA A 56 -2.34 8.82 -1.28
N HIS A 57 -2.34 8.85 -2.62
CA HIS A 57 -1.73 7.85 -3.48
C HIS A 57 -0.21 7.80 -3.34
N ASP A 58 0.51 8.92 -3.46
CA ASP A 58 1.97 8.99 -3.26
C ASP A 58 2.38 8.56 -1.87
N VAL A 59 1.63 8.98 -0.85
CA VAL A 59 1.92 8.63 0.54
C VAL A 59 1.75 7.14 0.77
N ALA A 60 0.68 6.53 0.23
CA ALA A 60 0.46 5.10 0.31
C ALA A 60 1.49 4.29 -0.49
N GLU A 61 1.94 4.81 -1.64
CA GLU A 61 3.01 4.21 -2.42
C GLU A 61 4.33 4.19 -1.64
N GLN A 62 4.71 5.31 -0.99
CA GLN A 62 5.87 5.35 -0.10
C GLN A 62 5.78 4.33 1.04
N TRP A 63 4.61 4.19 1.67
CA TRP A 63 4.44 3.23 2.76
C TRP A 63 4.53 1.78 2.30
N PHE A 64 3.94 1.48 1.15
CA PHE A 64 4.02 0.16 0.53
C PHE A 64 5.46 -0.19 0.17
N ASP A 65 6.18 0.75 -0.44
CA ASP A 65 7.56 0.60 -0.85
C ASP A 65 8.50 0.40 0.36
N GLN A 66 8.29 1.13 1.45
CA GLN A 66 9.02 0.92 2.71
C GLN A 66 8.75 -0.46 3.33
N GLU A 67 7.48 -0.90 3.38
CA GLU A 67 7.10 -2.16 4.01
C GLU A 67 7.64 -3.38 3.23
N LEU A 68 7.52 -3.35 1.90
CA LEU A 68 8.05 -4.40 1.04
C LEU A 68 9.54 -4.24 0.72
N LYS A 69 10.21 -3.29 1.40
CA LYS A 69 11.63 -2.96 1.21
C LYS A 69 11.99 -2.76 -0.27
N GLN A 70 11.08 -2.17 -1.03
CA GLN A 70 11.25 -1.79 -2.42
C GLN A 70 11.96 -0.44 -2.59
N THR A 71 12.40 0.20 -1.49
CA THR A 71 13.09 1.51 -1.44
C THR A 71 14.36 1.63 -2.26
N TRP A 72 14.85 0.54 -2.86
CA TRP A 72 15.95 0.53 -3.83
C TRP A 72 15.51 0.91 -5.26
N ARG A 73 14.20 1.02 -5.54
CA ARG A 73 13.64 1.44 -6.84
C ARG A 73 13.44 2.94 -7.00
N ASN A 74 13.57 3.71 -5.91
CA ASN A 74 13.27 5.14 -5.87
C ASN A 74 14.52 6.02 -5.93
#